data_AF-A0A7C7ZRH9-F1
#
_entry.id   AF-A0A7C7ZRH9-F1
#
_cell.length_a   1.000
_cell.length_b   1.000
_cell.length_c   1.000
_cell.angle_alpha   90.00
_cell.angle_beta   90.00
_cell.angle_gamma   90.00
#
_symmetry.space_group_name_H-M   'P 1'
#
loop_
_entity.id
_entity.type
_entity.pdbx_description
1 polymer ?
#
loop_
_entity_poly.entity_id
_entity_poly.type
_entity_poly.pdbx_seq_one_letter_code
_entity_poly.pdbx_strand_id
1 'polypeptide(L)'
;MENSAIMKEAYASLKGKWGLAIGGNLIFALIYSGVALVGWLTVGEDWGANLTSLIFAPPLAIGMTIFSLNISRDNNPEIENLFIPFKTSWLNSILAYLMMGILVAVGFILLIIPGVIVALMFSQVFFIMGEDNEINAYDALVKSLNMMKGYKWKFFRIGLRLFGLAILCIFTLGLGFIWLLPYQNVVYAKFYDDIKNNPSFKNQEYIN
;
A
#
# COMPACT_ATOMS: atom_id res chain seq x y z
N MET A 1 13.97 -10.22 9.26
CA MET A 1 13.76 -9.67 10.63
C MET A 1 12.51 -10.23 11.30
N GLU A 2 12.42 -10.18 12.62
CA GLU A 2 11.18 -10.48 13.37
C GLU A 2 10.12 -9.37 13.19
N ASN A 3 8.83 -9.70 13.33
CA ASN A 3 7.75 -8.71 13.16
C ASN A 3 7.83 -7.55 14.17
N SER A 4 8.31 -7.81 15.39
CA SER A 4 8.53 -6.76 16.38
C SER A 4 9.67 -5.81 15.99
N ALA A 5 10.71 -6.31 15.31
CA ALA A 5 11.82 -5.49 14.82
C ALA A 5 11.35 -4.56 13.71
N ILE A 6 10.60 -5.07 12.72
CA ILE A 6 10.00 -4.28 11.63
C ILE A 6 9.17 -3.11 12.20
N MET A 7 8.31 -3.41 13.17
CA MET A 7 7.45 -2.42 13.83
C MET A 7 8.24 -1.35 14.59
N LYS A 8 9.34 -1.74 15.26
CA LYS A 8 10.23 -0.82 15.98
C LYS A 8 11.03 0.07 15.04
N GLU A 9 11.57 -0.50 13.97
CA GLU A 9 12.33 0.24 12.96
C GLU A 9 11.44 1.22 12.19
N ALA A 10 10.21 0.83 11.85
CA ALA A 10 9.25 1.74 11.24
C ALA A 10 8.95 2.95 12.13
N TYR A 11 8.80 2.73 13.44
CA TYR A 11 8.64 3.82 14.41
C TYR A 11 9.89 4.70 14.48
N ALA A 12 11.08 4.10 14.46
CA ALA A 12 12.34 4.83 14.44
C ALA A 12 12.50 5.71 13.19
N SER A 13 12.15 5.20 12.00
CA SER A 13 12.18 5.94 10.74
C SER A 13 11.24 7.16 10.71
N LEU A 14 10.22 7.19 11.56
CA LEU A 14 9.29 8.32 11.68
C LEU A 14 9.77 9.40 12.66
N LYS A 15 10.75 9.11 13.53
CA LYS A 15 11.29 10.11 14.46
C LYS A 15 11.89 11.28 13.67
N GLY A 16 11.46 12.49 13.99
CA GLY A 16 11.85 13.70 13.24
C GLY A 16 11.07 13.96 11.95
N LYS A 17 10.25 13.00 11.49
CA LYS A 17 9.48 13.10 10.23
C LYS A 17 7.96 12.97 10.41
N TRP A 18 7.47 12.86 11.65
CA TRP A 18 6.04 12.73 11.94
C TRP A 18 5.19 13.82 11.28
N GLY A 19 5.60 15.09 11.34
CA GLY A 19 4.86 16.19 10.71
C GLY A 19 4.71 16.00 9.20
N LEU A 20 5.79 15.61 8.52
CA LEU A 20 5.78 15.33 7.08
C LEU A 20 4.92 14.10 6.76
N ALA A 21 5.07 13.02 7.53
CA ALA A 21 4.32 11.78 7.31
C ALA A 21 2.81 11.98 7.52
N ILE A 22 2.43 12.71 8.56
CA ILE A 22 1.04 13.10 8.83
C ILE A 22 0.54 14.00 7.70
N GLY A 23 1.31 15.03 7.32
CA GLY A 23 0.97 15.92 6.20
C GLY A 23 0.71 15.17 4.89
N GLY A 24 1.57 14.21 4.53
CA GLY A 24 1.39 13.38 3.35
C GLY A 24 0.12 12.52 3.39
N ASN A 25 -0.19 11.91 4.54
CA ASN A 25 -1.44 11.14 4.70
C ASN A 25 -2.68 12.04 4.65
N LEU A 26 -2.63 13.24 5.23
CA LEU A 26 -3.74 14.19 5.18
C LEU A 26 -3.98 14.69 3.75
N ILE A 27 -2.91 15.02 3.02
CA ILE A 27 -3.00 15.42 1.61
C ILE A 27 -3.58 14.27 0.77
N PHE A 28 -3.10 13.04 0.97
CA PHE A 28 -3.67 11.85 0.35
C PHE A 28 -5.18 11.74 0.61
N ALA A 29 -5.61 11.87 1.88
CA ALA A 29 -7.01 11.76 2.27
C ALA A 29 -7.88 12.89 1.67
N LEU A 30 -7.36 14.12 1.62
CA LEU A 30 -8.04 15.26 1.01
C LEU A 30 -8.20 15.10 -0.50
N ILE A 31 -7.16 14.61 -1.20
CA ILE A 31 -7.25 14.34 -2.65
C ILE A 31 -8.26 13.22 -2.91
N TYR A 32 -8.17 12.12 -2.17
CA TYR A 32 -9.07 10.98 -2.33
C TYR A 32 -10.54 11.39 -2.11
N SER A 33 -10.83 12.11 -1.02
CA SER A 33 -12.18 12.60 -0.73
C SER A 33 -12.65 13.67 -1.73
N GLY A 34 -11.77 14.57 -2.17
CA GLY A 34 -12.07 15.57 -3.19
C GLY A 34 -12.44 14.94 -4.54
N VAL A 35 -11.70 13.92 -4.99
CA VAL A 35 -12.01 13.18 -6.22
C VAL A 35 -13.34 12.46 -6.13
N ALA A 36 -13.62 11.82 -4.98
CA ALA A 36 -14.90 11.17 -4.75
C ALA A 36 -16.06 12.17 -4.79
N LEU A 37 -15.90 13.34 -4.16
CA LEU A 37 -16.89 14.42 -4.14
C LEU A 37 -17.15 14.97 -5.54
N VAL A 38 -16.11 15.23 -6.33
CA VAL A 38 -16.25 15.68 -7.73
C VAL A 38 -17.00 14.64 -8.54
N GLY A 39 -16.67 13.35 -8.39
CA GLY A 39 -17.39 12.27 -9.07
C GLY A 39 -18.87 12.24 -8.72
N TRP A 40 -19.18 12.31 -7.43
CA TRP A 40 -20.55 12.39 -6.93
C TRP A 40 -21.33 13.57 -7.53
N LEU A 41 -20.73 14.77 -7.57
CA LEU A 41 -21.37 15.99 -8.07
C LEU A 41 -21.53 16.04 -9.60
N THR A 42 -20.62 15.43 -10.36
CA THR A 42 -20.52 15.66 -11.82
C THR A 42 -20.87 14.45 -12.67
N VAL A 43 -20.57 13.24 -12.21
CA VAL A 43 -20.79 12.00 -12.97
C VAL A 43 -22.12 11.36 -12.59
N GLY A 44 -22.54 11.51 -11.33
CA GLY A 44 -23.86 11.07 -10.86
C GLY A 44 -23.82 10.65 -9.39
N GLU A 45 -24.93 10.86 -8.69
CA GLU A 45 -25.01 10.65 -7.23
C GLU A 45 -24.79 9.18 -6.82
N ASP A 46 -25.21 8.24 -7.66
CA ASP A 46 -25.21 6.82 -7.31
C ASP A 46 -23.85 6.11 -7.55
N TRP A 47 -23.15 6.47 -8.64
CA TRP A 47 -21.95 5.74 -9.09
C TRP A 47 -20.75 6.64 -9.38
N GLY A 48 -20.94 7.96 -9.41
CA GLY A 48 -19.89 8.91 -9.78
C GLY A 48 -18.68 8.86 -8.88
N ALA A 49 -18.87 8.79 -7.56
CA ALA A 49 -17.77 8.67 -6.59
C ALA A 49 -16.95 7.39 -6.77
N ASN A 50 -17.61 6.27 -7.06
CA ASN A 50 -16.95 4.97 -7.24
C ASN A 50 -16.14 4.94 -8.55
N LEU A 51 -16.70 5.47 -9.63
CA LEU A 51 -16.02 5.54 -10.93
C LEU A 51 -14.80 6.44 -10.89
N THR A 52 -14.91 7.64 -10.31
CA THR A 52 -13.74 8.52 -10.21
C THR A 52 -12.69 7.93 -9.28
N SER A 53 -13.08 7.33 -8.15
CA SER A 53 -12.13 6.68 -7.25
C SER A 53 -11.37 5.53 -7.94
N LEU A 54 -12.01 4.75 -8.80
CA LEU A 54 -11.36 3.66 -9.53
C LEU A 54 -10.19 4.15 -10.41
N ILE A 55 -10.30 5.36 -10.93
CA ILE A 55 -9.36 5.95 -11.88
C ILE A 55 -8.21 6.66 -11.15
N PHE A 56 -8.49 7.33 -10.04
CA PHE A 56 -7.50 8.17 -9.35
C PHE A 56 -6.87 7.52 -8.12
N ALA A 57 -7.57 6.59 -7.46
CA ALA A 57 -7.07 5.99 -6.23
C ALA A 57 -5.86 5.07 -6.45
N PRO A 58 -5.78 4.21 -7.50
CA PRO A 58 -4.64 3.31 -7.65
C PRO A 58 -3.30 4.03 -7.86
N PRO A 59 -3.19 5.03 -8.77
CA PRO A 59 -1.96 5.82 -8.91
C PRO A 59 -1.59 6.56 -7.62
N LEU A 60 -2.59 7.12 -6.92
CA LEU A 60 -2.37 7.81 -5.65
C LEU A 60 -1.86 6.85 -4.56
N ALA A 61 -2.38 5.62 -4.51
CA ALA A 61 -1.94 4.58 -3.59
C ALA A 61 -0.47 4.19 -3.83
N ILE A 62 -0.05 4.05 -5.10
CA ILE A 62 1.36 3.83 -5.44
C ILE A 62 2.20 5.04 -5.01
N GLY A 63 1.72 6.27 -5.22
CA GLY A 63 2.42 7.48 -4.77
C GLY A 63 2.65 7.47 -3.26
N MET A 64 1.64 7.01 -2.50
CA MET A 64 1.76 6.82 -1.06
C MET A 64 2.78 5.74 -0.68
N THR A 65 2.90 4.66 -1.47
CA THR A 65 3.96 3.67 -1.26
C THR A 65 5.35 4.21 -1.54
N ILE A 66 5.54 5.02 -2.59
CA ILE A 66 6.83 5.69 -2.90
C ILE A 66 7.21 6.60 -1.73
N PHE A 67 6.27 7.45 -1.30
CA PHE A 67 6.47 8.36 -0.18
C PHE A 67 6.87 7.62 1.10
N SER A 68 6.18 6.51 1.39
CA SER A 68 6.44 5.70 2.59
C SER A 68 7.77 4.95 2.53
N LEU A 69 8.18 4.48 1.34
CA LEU A 69 9.51 3.90 1.10
C LEU A 69 10.60 4.95 1.32
N ASN A 70 10.43 6.18 0.82
CA ASN A 70 11.39 7.26 1.02
C ASN A 70 11.50 7.68 2.49
N ILE A 71 10.40 7.67 3.25
CA ILE A 71 10.45 7.87 4.71
C ILE A 71 11.24 6.73 5.38
N SER A 72 10.90 5.48 5.06
CA SER A 72 11.53 4.26 5.62
C SER A 72 13.05 4.27 5.41
N ARG A 73 13.49 4.67 4.21
CA ARG A 73 14.88 4.63 3.74
C ARG A 73 15.69 5.90 4.02
N ASP A 74 15.06 6.93 4.58
CA ASP A 74 15.66 8.26 4.75
C ASP A 74 16.16 8.87 3.43
N ASN A 75 15.37 8.69 2.36
CA ASN A 75 15.71 9.10 1.01
C ASN A 75 14.82 10.28 0.58
N ASN A 76 15.09 11.48 1.09
CA ASN A 76 14.41 12.74 0.76
C ASN A 76 12.89 12.58 0.48
N PRO A 77 12.09 12.23 1.51
CA PRO A 77 10.66 12.10 1.33
C PRO A 77 10.02 13.45 1.02
N GLU A 78 9.33 13.56 -0.11
CA GLU A 78 8.65 14.77 -0.54
C GLU A 78 7.17 14.49 -0.83
N ILE A 79 6.33 15.50 -0.70
CA ILE A 79 4.90 15.37 -1.01
C ILE A 79 4.68 15.13 -2.51
N GLU A 80 5.60 15.58 -3.36
CA GLU A 80 5.53 15.37 -4.80
C GLU A 80 5.56 13.88 -5.19
N ASN A 81 6.14 13.02 -4.33
CA ASN A 81 6.12 11.57 -4.50
C ASN A 81 4.71 10.99 -4.66
N LEU A 82 3.69 11.61 -4.05
CA LEU A 82 2.29 11.20 -4.18
C LEU A 82 1.77 11.28 -5.62
N PHE A 83 2.37 12.13 -6.44
CA PHE A 83 1.89 12.46 -7.78
C PHE A 83 2.69 11.81 -8.91
N ILE A 84 3.84 11.18 -8.61
CA ILE A 84 4.70 10.53 -9.61
C ILE A 84 3.91 9.53 -10.49
N PRO A 85 3.11 8.61 -9.93
CA PRO A 85 2.46 7.57 -10.73
C PRO A 85 1.39 8.10 -11.69
N PHE A 86 0.88 9.33 -11.49
CA PHE A 86 -0.04 9.95 -12.44
C PHE A 86 0.65 10.30 -13.76
N LYS A 87 1.98 10.47 -13.77
CA LYS A 87 2.76 10.78 -14.98
C LYS A 87 3.34 9.53 -15.63
N THR A 88 3.78 8.56 -14.81
CA THR A 88 4.57 7.42 -15.29
C THR A 88 3.76 6.14 -15.47
N SER A 89 2.81 5.88 -14.56
CA SER A 89 2.28 4.52 -14.35
C SER A 89 0.76 4.49 -14.24
N TRP A 90 0.08 5.57 -14.65
CA TRP A 90 -1.35 5.77 -14.39
C TRP A 90 -2.21 4.60 -14.86
N LEU A 91 -2.06 4.21 -16.13
CA LEU A 91 -2.80 3.08 -16.71
C LEU A 91 -2.44 1.75 -16.04
N ASN A 92 -1.15 1.46 -15.85
CA ASN A 92 -0.69 0.22 -15.22
C ASN A 92 -1.17 0.09 -13.78
N SER A 93 -1.28 1.21 -13.04
CA SER A 93 -1.82 1.25 -11.68
C SER A 93 -3.26 0.79 -11.63
N ILE A 94 -4.09 1.30 -12.55
CA ILE A 94 -5.51 0.95 -12.66
C ILE A 94 -5.65 -0.52 -13.07
N LEU A 95 -4.90 -0.96 -14.08
CA LEU A 95 -4.90 -2.35 -14.54
C LEU A 95 -4.50 -3.32 -13.42
N ALA A 96 -3.44 -3.03 -12.68
CA ALA A 96 -3.03 -3.86 -11.55
C ALA A 96 -4.10 -3.93 -10.47
N TYR A 97 -4.71 -2.79 -10.12
CA TYR A 97 -5.80 -2.75 -9.13
C TYR A 97 -7.00 -3.58 -9.57
N LEU A 98 -7.42 -3.49 -10.85
CA LEU A 98 -8.51 -4.27 -11.40
C LEU A 98 -8.19 -5.77 -11.41
N MET A 99 -7.00 -6.16 -11.87
CA MET A 99 -6.56 -7.56 -11.89
C MET A 99 -6.53 -8.15 -10.47
N MET A 100 -5.97 -7.41 -9.51
CA MET A 100 -5.97 -7.81 -8.09
C MET A 100 -7.40 -7.93 -7.57
N GLY A 101 -8.26 -6.95 -7.85
CA GLY A 101 -9.65 -6.95 -7.40
C GLY A 101 -10.41 -8.17 -7.88
N ILE A 102 -10.27 -8.54 -9.16
CA ILE A 102 -10.89 -9.74 -9.73
C ILE A 102 -10.36 -11.01 -9.06
N LEU A 103 -9.03 -11.15 -8.91
CA LEU A 103 -8.44 -12.34 -8.29
C LEU A 103 -8.84 -12.50 -6.83
N VAL A 104 -8.88 -11.40 -6.07
CA VAL A 104 -9.34 -11.37 -4.68
C VAL A 104 -10.83 -11.71 -4.60
N ALA A 105 -11.66 -11.13 -5.47
CA ALA A 105 -13.09 -11.41 -5.53
C ALA A 105 -13.38 -12.88 -5.86
N VAL A 106 -12.69 -13.46 -6.86
CA VAL A 106 -12.78 -14.90 -7.16
C VAL A 106 -12.36 -15.74 -5.96
N GLY A 107 -11.29 -15.35 -5.27
CA GLY A 107 -10.88 -15.99 -4.02
C GLY A 107 -12.00 -16.00 -2.98
N PHE A 108 -12.66 -14.86 -2.75
CA PHE A 108 -13.77 -14.75 -1.81
C PHE A 108 -15.05 -15.46 -2.25
N ILE A 109 -15.34 -15.51 -3.56
CA ILE A 109 -16.47 -16.27 -4.13
C ILE A 109 -16.30 -17.75 -3.85
N LEU A 110 -15.06 -18.27 -3.96
CA LEU A 110 -14.77 -19.65 -3.60
C LEU A 110 -14.95 -19.84 -2.10
N LEU A 111 -14.22 -19.11 -1.26
CA LEU A 111 -14.26 -19.16 0.20
C LEU A 111 -13.57 -17.93 0.83
N ILE A 112 -13.90 -17.58 2.07
CA ILE A 112 -13.26 -16.45 2.80
C ILE A 112 -11.74 -16.63 2.92
N ILE A 113 -11.27 -17.82 3.28
CA ILE A 113 -9.84 -18.08 3.53
C ILE A 113 -8.99 -17.91 2.24
N PRO A 114 -9.33 -18.52 1.10
CA PRO A 114 -8.68 -18.25 -0.18
C PRO A 114 -8.68 -16.77 -0.57
N GLY A 115 -9.78 -16.04 -0.41
CA GLY A 115 -9.84 -14.59 -0.67
C GLY A 115 -8.78 -13.81 0.13
N VAL A 116 -8.66 -14.09 1.43
CA VAL A 116 -7.63 -13.48 2.28
C VAL A 116 -6.23 -13.88 1.83
N ILE A 117 -5.98 -15.15 1.48
CA ILE A 117 -4.67 -15.60 1.01
C ILE A 117 -4.25 -14.87 -0.28
N VAL A 118 -5.19 -14.67 -1.21
CA VAL A 118 -4.95 -13.93 -2.45
C VAL A 118 -4.67 -12.44 -2.17
N ALA A 119 -5.42 -11.82 -1.26
CA ALA A 119 -5.16 -10.43 -0.85
C ALA A 119 -3.76 -10.27 -0.22
N LEU A 120 -3.35 -11.20 0.65
CA LEU A 120 -2.01 -11.21 1.23
C LEU A 120 -0.93 -11.44 0.15
N MET A 121 -1.21 -12.26 -0.86
CA MET A 121 -0.29 -12.57 -1.96
C MET A 121 0.04 -11.35 -2.83
N PHE A 122 -0.94 -10.48 -3.08
CA PHE A 122 -0.76 -9.29 -3.91
C PHE A 122 -0.52 -7.99 -3.11
N SER A 123 -0.29 -8.10 -1.79
CA SER A 123 -0.04 -6.96 -0.91
C SER A 123 1.18 -6.11 -1.28
N GLN A 124 2.12 -6.64 -2.08
CA GLN A 124 3.37 -5.96 -2.44
C GLN A 124 3.33 -5.31 -3.83
N VAL A 125 2.26 -5.50 -4.60
CA VAL A 125 2.16 -5.02 -6.00
C VAL A 125 2.44 -3.52 -6.12
N PHE A 126 1.82 -2.70 -5.26
CA PHE A 126 2.02 -1.25 -5.31
C PHE A 126 3.42 -0.82 -4.87
N PHE A 127 4.05 -1.51 -3.93
CA PHE A 127 5.45 -1.23 -3.57
C PHE A 127 6.40 -1.57 -4.71
N ILE A 128 6.15 -2.66 -5.44
CA ILE A 128 6.93 -3.04 -6.63
C ILE A 128 6.80 -1.97 -7.70
N MET A 129 5.58 -1.54 -8.01
CA MET A 129 5.32 -0.48 -8.99
C MET A 129 5.86 0.89 -8.55
N GLY A 130 5.92 1.17 -7.25
CA GLY A 130 6.50 2.40 -6.74
C GLY A 130 8.03 2.45 -6.89
N GLU A 131 8.69 1.30 -6.89
CA GLU A 131 10.13 1.23 -7.18
C GLU A 131 10.44 1.15 -8.67
N ASP A 132 9.63 0.41 -9.43
CA ASP A 132 9.73 0.26 -10.87
C ASP A 132 8.48 0.85 -11.52
N ASN A 133 8.54 2.14 -11.84
CA ASN A 133 7.40 2.87 -12.38
C ASN A 133 7.04 2.45 -13.82
N GLU A 134 7.90 1.70 -14.50
CA GLU A 134 7.66 1.25 -15.88
C GLU A 134 7.15 -0.19 -15.96
N ILE A 135 7.11 -0.90 -14.82
CA ILE A 135 6.64 -2.29 -14.79
C ILE A 135 5.18 -2.40 -15.25
N ASN A 136 4.90 -3.44 -16.03
CA ASN A 136 3.55 -3.76 -16.44
C ASN A 136 2.74 -4.31 -15.26
N ALA A 137 1.42 -4.13 -15.31
CA ALA A 137 0.49 -4.61 -14.30
C ALA A 137 0.66 -6.10 -13.98
N TYR A 138 0.67 -6.94 -15.02
CA TYR A 138 0.82 -8.38 -14.86
C TYR A 138 2.15 -8.77 -14.20
N ASP A 139 3.25 -8.18 -14.66
CA ASP A 139 4.59 -8.49 -14.15
C ASP A 139 4.73 -8.10 -12.67
N ALA A 140 4.12 -6.98 -12.26
CA ALA A 140 4.05 -6.59 -10.84
C ALA A 140 3.28 -7.61 -9.98
N LEU A 141 2.17 -8.14 -10.49
CA LEU A 141 1.40 -9.18 -9.80
C LEU A 141 2.22 -10.47 -9.66
N VAL A 142 2.87 -10.93 -10.72
CA VAL A 142 3.74 -12.12 -10.69
C VAL A 142 4.91 -11.93 -9.72
N LYS A 143 5.54 -10.75 -9.74
CA LYS A 143 6.63 -10.42 -8.82
C LYS A 143 6.16 -10.43 -7.36
N SER A 144 5.00 -9.83 -7.06
CA SER A 144 4.41 -9.88 -5.71
C SER A 144 4.06 -11.31 -5.29
N LEU A 145 3.52 -12.12 -6.20
CA LEU A 145 3.17 -13.51 -5.94
C LEU A 145 4.40 -14.33 -5.52
N ASN A 146 5.52 -14.16 -6.23
CA ASN A 146 6.79 -14.82 -5.93
C ASN A 146 7.41 -14.29 -4.63
N MET A 147 7.46 -12.97 -4.48
CA MET A 147 7.99 -12.29 -3.30
C MET A 147 7.26 -12.71 -2.01
N MET A 148 5.94 -12.92 -2.08
CA MET A 148 5.13 -13.32 -0.93
C MET A 148 5.10 -14.82 -0.66
N LYS A 149 5.89 -15.66 -1.35
CA LYS A 149 6.00 -17.10 -1.03
C LYS A 149 6.72 -17.26 0.32
N GLY A 150 6.10 -17.94 1.27
CA GLY A 150 6.61 -18.10 2.64
C GLY A 150 6.39 -16.91 3.59
N TYR A 151 6.03 -15.73 3.09
CA TYR A 151 5.89 -14.52 3.92
C TYR A 151 4.44 -14.08 4.20
N LYS A 152 3.42 -14.74 3.64
CA LYS A 152 2.00 -14.37 3.83
C LYS A 152 1.59 -14.36 5.30
N TRP A 153 1.98 -15.39 6.05
CA TRP A 153 1.67 -15.49 7.48
C TRP A 153 2.39 -14.43 8.31
N LYS A 154 3.61 -14.08 7.90
CA LYS A 154 4.39 -13.01 8.52
C LYS A 154 3.69 -11.66 8.36
N PHE A 155 3.23 -11.35 7.14
CA PHE A 155 2.46 -10.13 6.85
C PHE A 155 1.12 -10.11 7.60
N PHE A 156 0.40 -11.24 7.61
CA PHE A 156 -0.87 -11.36 8.33
C PHE A 156 -0.73 -11.02 9.83
N ARG A 157 0.35 -11.49 10.48
CA ARG A 157 0.65 -11.16 11.89
C ARG A 157 0.95 -9.67 12.11
N ILE A 158 1.56 -8.98 11.14
CA ILE A 158 1.73 -7.52 11.19
C ILE A 158 0.35 -6.86 11.10
N GLY A 159 -0.48 -7.29 10.15
CA GLY A 159 -1.86 -6.83 10.00
C GLY A 159 -2.68 -6.98 11.28
N LEU A 160 -2.59 -8.13 11.97
CA LEU A 160 -3.28 -8.35 13.25
C LEU A 160 -2.85 -7.36 14.35
N ARG A 161 -1.56 -7.02 14.43
CA ARG A 161 -1.06 -6.04 15.41
C ARG A 161 -1.56 -4.64 15.10
N LEU A 162 -1.51 -4.25 13.83
CA LEU A 162 -2.03 -2.96 13.37
C LEU A 162 -3.55 -2.87 13.54
N PHE A 163 -4.27 -3.97 13.31
CA PHE A 163 -5.71 -4.06 13.56
C PHE A 163 -6.04 -3.87 15.04
N GLY A 164 -5.26 -4.46 15.95
CA GLY A 164 -5.38 -4.19 17.38
C GLY A 164 -5.19 -2.70 17.73
N LEU A 165 -4.21 -2.03 17.12
CA LEU A 165 -4.01 -0.58 17.29
C LEU A 165 -5.16 0.24 16.67
N ALA A 166 -5.73 -0.20 15.55
CA ALA A 166 -6.88 0.46 14.93
C ALA A 166 -8.10 0.44 15.84
N ILE A 167 -8.35 -0.68 16.54
CA ILE A 167 -9.40 -0.76 17.56
C ILE A 167 -9.17 0.26 18.68
N LEU A 168 -7.92 0.42 19.15
CA LEU A 168 -7.60 1.44 20.15
C LEU A 168 -7.86 2.87 19.65
N CYS A 169 -7.64 3.13 18.35
CA CYS A 169 -7.92 4.42 17.74
C CYS A 169 -9.42 4.75 17.66
N ILE A 170 -10.29 3.74 17.61
CA ILE A 170 -11.75 3.96 17.65
C ILE A 170 -12.17 4.57 18.99
N PHE A 171 -11.57 4.13 20.10
CA PHE A 171 -11.85 4.67 21.44
C PHE A 171 -11.37 6.13 21.62
N THR A 172 -10.50 6.63 20.74
CA THR A 172 -10.08 8.05 20.72
C THR A 172 -10.88 8.90 19.74
N LEU A 173 -12.10 8.46 19.38
CA LEU A 173 -12.95 9.09 18.36
C LEU A 173 -12.27 9.20 16.98
N GLY A 174 -11.37 8.27 16.69
CA GLY A 174 -10.62 8.22 15.44
C GLY A 174 -9.40 9.14 15.38
N LEU A 175 -9.13 9.96 16.40
CA LEU A 175 -7.94 10.82 16.43
C LEU A 175 -6.64 10.02 16.35
N GLY A 176 -6.63 8.81 16.92
CA GLY A 176 -5.47 7.90 16.84
C GLY A 176 -5.06 7.55 15.41
N PHE A 177 -5.98 7.61 14.43
CA PHE A 177 -5.65 7.30 13.03
C PHE A 177 -4.66 8.29 12.41
N ILE A 178 -4.58 9.52 12.93
CA ILE A 178 -3.61 10.52 12.48
C ILE A 178 -2.18 10.00 12.64
N TRP A 179 -1.90 9.25 13.72
CA TRP A 179 -0.59 8.63 13.94
C TRP A 179 -0.50 7.21 13.38
N LEU A 180 -1.60 6.46 13.42
CA LEU A 180 -1.60 5.06 12.98
C LEU A 180 -1.39 4.92 11.46
N LEU A 181 -2.00 5.78 10.64
CA LEU A 181 -1.89 5.69 9.18
C LEU A 181 -0.45 5.88 8.67
N PRO A 182 0.29 6.95 9.02
CA PRO A 182 1.70 7.08 8.64
C PRO A 182 2.55 5.95 9.20
N TYR A 183 2.29 5.52 10.43
CA TYR A 183 2.98 4.39 11.03
C TYR A 183 2.78 3.08 10.24
N GLN A 184 1.53 2.74 9.92
CA GLN A 184 1.16 1.57 9.15
C GLN A 184 1.84 1.57 7.77
N ASN A 185 1.84 2.70 7.07
CA ASN A 185 2.43 2.78 5.74
C ASN A 185 3.96 2.55 5.78
N VAL A 186 4.66 3.09 6.78
CA VAL A 186 6.10 2.85 6.96
C VAL A 186 6.38 1.41 7.44
N VAL A 187 5.50 0.81 8.24
CA VAL A 187 5.59 -0.61 8.62
C VAL A 187 5.53 -1.51 7.38
N TYR A 188 4.59 -1.24 6.47
CA TYR A 188 4.49 -2.00 5.22
C TYR A 188 5.69 -1.75 4.30
N ALA A 189 6.20 -0.52 4.23
CA ALA A 189 7.44 -0.21 3.51
C ALA A 189 8.66 -0.98 4.08
N LYS A 190 8.81 -1.04 5.41
CA LYS A 190 9.87 -1.84 6.06
C LYS A 190 9.71 -3.34 5.83
N PHE A 191 8.48 -3.83 5.83
CA PHE A 191 8.20 -5.23 5.52
C PHE A 191 8.57 -5.57 4.07
N TYR A 192 8.25 -4.69 3.13
CA TYR A 192 8.65 -4.81 1.73
C TYR A 192 10.17 -4.90 1.61
N ASP A 193 10.90 -3.98 2.24
CA ASP A 193 12.37 -3.97 2.26
C ASP A 193 12.97 -5.24 2.89
N ASP A 194 12.36 -5.76 3.96
CA ASP A 194 12.81 -6.99 4.64
C ASP A 194 12.72 -8.22 3.74
N ILE A 195 11.64 -8.37 2.97
CA ILE A 195 11.51 -9.49 2.04
C ILE A 195 12.41 -9.31 0.83
N LYS A 196 12.44 -8.10 0.24
CA LYS A 196 13.27 -7.80 -0.94
C LYS A 196 14.75 -8.06 -0.66
N ASN A 197 15.21 -7.76 0.55
CA ASN A 197 16.59 -8.01 0.96
C ASN A 197 16.86 -9.45 1.44
N ASN A 198 15.84 -10.29 1.54
CA ASN A 198 16.02 -11.66 1.97
C ASN A 198 16.73 -12.50 0.88
N PRO A 199 17.80 -13.25 1.22
CA PRO A 199 18.54 -14.06 0.26
C PRO A 199 17.67 -15.07 -0.49
N SER A 200 16.63 -15.61 0.15
CA SER A 200 15.71 -16.57 -0.48
C SER A 200 14.99 -15.97 -1.69
N PHE A 201 14.61 -14.70 -1.63
CA PHE A 201 13.98 -14.00 -2.74
C PHE A 201 15.01 -13.51 -3.76
N LYS A 202 16.11 -12.88 -3.30
CA LYS A 202 17.19 -12.43 -4.20
C LYS A 202 17.70 -13.54 -5.10
N ASN A 203 17.96 -14.72 -4.54
CA ASN A 203 18.43 -15.86 -5.33
C ASN A 203 17.41 -16.32 -6.37
N GLN A 204 16.11 -16.17 -6.13
CA GLN A 204 15.07 -16.49 -7.12
C GLN A 204 14.95 -15.43 -8.22
N GLU A 205 15.26 -14.17 -7.92
CA GLU A 205 15.29 -13.07 -8.90
C GLU A 205 16.48 -13.22 -9.88
N TYR A 206 17.63 -13.77 -9.45
CA TYR A 206 18.78 -14.00 -10.33
C TYR A 206 18.72 -15.26 -11.22
N ILE A 207 17.74 -16.15 -11.00
CA ILE A 207 17.61 -17.43 -11.74
C ILE A 207 16.56 -17.34 -12.86
N ASN A 208 15.72 -16.29 -12.87
CA ASN A 208 14.73 -16.03 -13.92
C ASN A 208 15.15 -14.82 -14.76
#